data_AF-A0A496ULM6-F1
#
_entry.id   AF-A0A496ULM6-F1
#
_cell.length_a   1.000
_cell.length_b   1.000
_cell.length_c   1.000
_cell.angle_alpha   90.00
_cell.angle_beta   90.00
_cell.angle_gamma   90.00
#
_symmetry.space_group_name_H-M   'P 1'
#
loop_
_entity.id
_entity.type
_entity.pdbx_description
1 polymer ?
#
loop_
_entity_poly.entity_id
_entity_poly.type
_entity_poly.pdbx_seq_one_letter_code
_entity_poly.pdbx_strand_id
1 'polypeptide(L)'
;MKKSTFVFAAAFVLAIACGGASTPDAVVRQAIDAVVSGDGEALVGYLSSEGIEALNGQVEELKANPEESAAFLAMMDIDVTVEEVENMDAGDMITWMLQSELMQAELPDFSTMEIGEPVIEGEEAVVPIVLEGESEEIELILENGEWKLGEMMGM
;
A
#
# COMPACT_ATOMS: atom_id res chain seq x y z
N MET A 1 -18.77 -21.99 49.08
CA MET A 1 -18.12 -20.66 48.99
C MET A 1 -17.85 -20.37 47.53
N LYS A 2 -18.17 -19.16 47.07
CA LYS A 2 -18.29 -18.75 45.67
C LYS A 2 -17.00 -18.02 45.23
N LYS A 3 -16.55 -18.31 44.00
CA LYS A 3 -15.71 -17.49 43.08
C LYS A 3 -14.23 -17.37 43.49
N SER A 4 -13.24 -17.31 42.59
CA SER A 4 -13.22 -16.72 41.26
C SER A 4 -12.09 -17.34 40.40
N THR A 5 -12.40 -17.61 39.14
CA THR A 5 -11.43 -17.84 38.06
C THR A 5 -10.67 -16.54 37.79
N PHE A 6 -9.34 -16.56 37.86
CA PHE A 6 -8.50 -15.46 37.39
C PHE A 6 -8.36 -15.59 35.86
N VAL A 7 -9.01 -14.71 35.12
CA VAL A 7 -8.72 -14.47 33.70
C VAL A 7 -7.53 -13.52 33.65
N PHE A 8 -6.39 -14.02 33.17
CA PHE A 8 -5.22 -13.22 32.84
C PHE A 8 -5.49 -12.57 31.48
N ALA A 9 -6.16 -11.41 31.47
CA ALA A 9 -6.20 -10.56 30.30
C ALA A 9 -4.87 -9.81 30.23
N ALA A 10 -4.04 -10.18 29.24
CA ALA A 10 -2.80 -9.48 28.94
C ALA A 10 -3.14 -8.09 28.37
N ALA A 11 -3.17 -7.09 29.24
CA ALA A 11 -3.14 -5.69 28.84
C ALA A 11 -1.68 -5.33 28.50
N PHE A 12 -1.25 -5.61 27.27
CA PHE A 12 -0.01 -5.07 26.71
C PHE A 12 -0.34 -3.83 25.88
N VAL A 13 -0.87 -2.79 26.55
CA VAL A 13 -0.94 -1.44 25.99
C VAL A 13 0.29 -0.71 26.50
N LEU A 14 1.41 -0.84 25.78
CA LEU A 14 2.63 -0.08 26.04
C LEU A 14 2.94 0.82 24.84
N ALA A 15 2.38 2.02 24.90
CA ALA A 15 2.99 3.28 24.48
C ALA A 15 3.86 3.28 23.19
N ILE A 16 3.21 3.31 22.02
CA ILE A 16 3.80 3.82 20.76
C ILE A 16 3.61 5.36 20.65
N ALA A 17 3.13 6.01 21.70
CA ALA A 17 2.66 7.40 21.65
C ALA A 17 3.75 8.49 21.63
N CYS A 18 5.04 8.20 21.43
CA CYS A 18 6.09 9.24 21.39
C CYS A 18 7.27 8.95 20.45
N GLY A 19 7.03 8.24 19.35
CA GLY A 19 8.09 7.91 18.38
C GLY A 19 7.59 7.69 16.97
N GLY A 20 6.76 8.59 16.43
CA GLY A 20 6.57 8.79 14.98
C GLY A 20 5.93 7.66 14.15
N ALA A 21 5.82 6.43 14.66
CA ALA A 21 5.27 5.30 13.91
C ALA A 21 3.74 5.39 13.83
N SER A 22 3.20 5.50 12.62
CA SER A 22 1.76 5.39 12.32
C SER A 22 1.24 4.01 12.77
N THR A 23 -0.02 3.91 13.19
CA THR A 23 -0.66 2.61 13.44
C THR A 23 -0.96 1.88 12.12
N PRO A 24 -1.16 0.55 12.11
CA PRO A 24 -1.41 -0.18 10.87
C PRO A 24 -2.61 0.35 10.07
N ASP A 25 -3.72 0.65 10.75
CA ASP A 25 -4.92 1.23 10.14
C ASP A 25 -4.68 2.64 9.58
N ALA A 26 -3.79 3.42 10.20
CA ALA A 26 -3.41 4.73 9.68
C ALA A 26 -2.54 4.60 8.42
N VAL A 27 -1.66 3.59 8.34
CA VAL A 27 -0.87 3.30 7.13
C VAL A 27 -1.80 2.92 5.98
N VAL A 28 -2.78 2.04 6.22
CA VAL A 28 -3.79 1.67 5.21
C VAL A 28 -4.52 2.91 4.68
N ARG A 29 -5.01 3.78 5.58
CA ARG A 29 -5.67 5.04 5.19
C ARG A 29 -4.78 5.91 4.31
N GLN A 30 -3.52 6.08 4.71
CA GLN A 30 -2.58 6.92 3.98
C GLN A 30 -2.22 6.34 2.60
N ALA A 31 -2.11 5.01 2.49
CA ALA A 31 -1.90 4.35 1.21
C ALA A 31 -3.11 4.54 0.27
N ILE A 32 -4.33 4.42 0.78
CA ILE A 32 -5.55 4.70 0.01
C ILE A 32 -5.60 6.17 -0.42
N ASP A 33 -5.27 7.10 0.48
CA ASP A 33 -5.21 8.52 0.15
C ASP A 33 -4.21 8.79 -0.99
N ALA A 34 -3.06 8.10 -0.99
CA ALA A 34 -2.06 8.16 -2.06
C ALA A 34 -2.57 7.57 -3.38
N VAL A 35 -3.31 6.45 -3.34
CA VAL A 35 -3.98 5.88 -4.52
C VAL A 35 -4.99 6.86 -5.11
N VAL A 36 -5.87 7.42 -4.27
CA VAL A 36 -6.92 8.36 -4.68
C VAL A 36 -6.34 9.67 -5.21
N SER A 37 -5.22 10.14 -4.67
CA SER A 37 -4.54 11.35 -5.16
C SER A 37 -3.64 11.11 -6.37
N GLY A 38 -3.41 9.85 -6.76
CA GLY A 38 -2.46 9.48 -7.81
C GLY A 38 -1.00 9.76 -7.44
N ASP A 39 -0.67 9.75 -6.14
CA ASP A 39 0.66 10.04 -5.61
C ASP A 39 1.44 8.73 -5.42
N GLY A 40 2.10 8.27 -6.49
CA GLY A 40 2.87 7.03 -6.45
C GLY A 40 4.09 7.09 -5.55
N GLU A 41 4.73 8.26 -5.40
CA GLU A 41 5.87 8.44 -4.51
C GLU A 41 5.45 8.23 -3.05
N ALA A 42 4.32 8.83 -2.64
CA ALA A 42 3.75 8.60 -1.31
C ALA A 42 3.38 7.12 -1.13
N LEU A 43 2.78 6.47 -2.13
CA LEU A 43 2.38 5.07 -2.03
C LEU A 43 3.59 4.15 -1.81
N VAL A 44 4.69 4.35 -2.56
CA VAL A 44 5.95 3.61 -2.38
C VAL A 44 6.46 3.71 -0.94
N GLY A 45 6.30 4.85 -0.28
CA GLY A 45 6.69 5.05 1.12
C GLY A 45 5.98 4.14 2.12
N TYR A 46 4.81 3.60 1.75
CA TYR A 46 4.02 2.68 2.59
C TYR A 46 4.26 1.21 2.28
N LEU A 47 4.97 0.88 1.21
CA LEU A 47 5.25 -0.51 0.81
C LEU A 47 6.41 -1.11 1.60
N SER A 48 6.38 -2.44 1.79
CA SER A 48 7.48 -3.21 2.34
C SER A 48 8.72 -3.11 1.45
N SER A 49 9.88 -3.40 2.04
CA SER A 49 11.14 -3.47 1.27
C SER A 49 11.04 -4.50 0.14
N GLU A 50 10.35 -5.63 0.37
CA GLU A 50 10.07 -6.65 -0.64
C GLU A 50 9.17 -6.13 -1.76
N GLY A 51 8.07 -5.42 -1.43
CA GLY A 51 7.20 -4.80 -2.42
C GLY A 51 7.93 -3.76 -3.28
N ILE A 52 8.81 -2.97 -2.67
CA ILE A 52 9.66 -1.99 -3.38
C ILE A 52 10.67 -2.70 -4.30
N GLU A 53 11.28 -3.80 -3.85
CA GLU A 53 12.20 -4.58 -4.69
C GLU A 53 11.49 -5.17 -5.92
N ALA A 54 10.28 -5.71 -5.73
CA ALA A 54 9.46 -6.22 -6.83
C ALA A 54 9.09 -5.12 -7.85
N LEU A 55 8.73 -3.93 -7.38
CA LEU A 55 8.47 -2.77 -8.23
C LEU A 55 9.71 -2.33 -9.01
N ASN A 56 10.86 -2.24 -8.34
CA ASN A 56 12.11 -1.89 -9.00
C ASN A 56 12.50 -2.91 -10.07
N GLY A 57 12.21 -4.20 -9.86
CA GLY A 57 12.36 -5.21 -10.90
C GLY A 57 11.57 -4.89 -12.17
N GLN A 58 10.30 -4.50 -12.03
CA GLN A 58 9.45 -4.10 -13.17
C GLN A 58 9.95 -2.81 -13.84
N VAL A 59 10.42 -1.85 -13.05
CA VAL A 59 11.02 -0.62 -13.57
C VAL A 59 12.23 -0.93 -14.47
N GLU A 60 13.12 -1.81 -14.01
CA GLU A 60 14.31 -2.20 -14.78
C GLU A 60 13.93 -2.96 -16.06
N GLU A 61 12.87 -3.76 -16.05
CA GLU A 61 12.34 -4.42 -17.25
C GLU A 61 11.84 -3.40 -18.28
N LEU A 62 11.08 -2.39 -17.85
CA LEU A 62 10.59 -1.33 -18.73
C LEU A 62 11.74 -0.49 -19.30
N LYS A 63 12.77 -0.22 -18.51
CA LYS A 63 14.00 0.46 -18.93
C LYS A 63 14.86 -0.34 -19.89
N ALA A 64 14.72 -1.66 -19.93
CA ALA A 64 15.52 -2.50 -20.82
C ALA A 64 15.22 -2.24 -22.31
N ASN A 65 13.99 -1.78 -22.63
CA ASN A 65 13.61 -1.35 -23.98
C ASN A 65 12.70 -0.11 -23.94
N PRO A 66 13.24 1.09 -23.68
CA PRO A 66 12.44 2.27 -23.36
C PRO A 66 11.60 2.78 -24.55
N GLU A 67 12.05 2.53 -25.80
CA GLU A 67 11.25 2.84 -27.00
C GLU A 67 9.97 2.01 -27.07
N GLU A 68 10.07 0.70 -26.82
CA GLU A 68 8.93 -0.22 -26.82
C GLU A 68 8.01 0.05 -25.63
N SER A 69 8.58 0.27 -24.45
CA SER A 69 7.84 0.61 -23.23
C SER A 69 7.06 1.92 -23.36
N ALA A 70 7.68 2.99 -23.88
CA ALA A 70 6.98 4.25 -24.11
C ALA A 70 5.82 4.10 -25.12
N ALA A 71 6.03 3.33 -26.20
CA ALA A 71 4.97 3.04 -27.15
C ALA A 71 3.84 2.20 -26.54
N PHE A 72 4.17 1.25 -25.66
CA PHE A 72 3.20 0.43 -24.93
C PHE A 72 2.38 1.27 -23.95
N LEU A 73 3.03 2.11 -23.15
CA LEU A 73 2.38 3.03 -22.22
C LEU A 73 1.45 4.01 -22.96
N ALA A 74 1.88 4.53 -24.11
CA ALA A 74 1.02 5.38 -24.95
C ALA A 74 -0.23 4.64 -25.46
N MET A 75 -0.15 3.32 -25.72
CA MET A 75 -1.34 2.53 -26.07
C MET A 75 -2.32 2.37 -24.90
N MET A 76 -1.83 2.52 -23.66
CA MET A 76 -2.64 2.55 -22.44
C MET A 76 -3.08 3.98 -22.05
N ASP A 77 -2.93 4.94 -22.97
CA ASP A 77 -3.22 6.36 -22.76
C ASP A 77 -2.32 7.04 -21.71
N ILE A 78 -1.12 6.49 -21.51
CA ILE A 78 -0.07 7.04 -20.65
C ILE A 78 1.01 7.63 -21.56
N ASP A 79 0.90 8.93 -21.84
CA ASP A 79 1.86 9.65 -22.68
C ASP A 79 3.16 9.94 -21.92
N VAL A 80 4.18 9.10 -22.15
CA VAL A 80 5.56 9.29 -21.66
C VAL A 80 6.56 9.23 -22.80
N THR A 81 7.68 9.93 -22.63
CA THR A 81 8.81 9.92 -23.54
C THR A 81 9.79 8.79 -23.20
N VAL A 82 10.63 8.44 -24.18
CA VAL A 82 11.73 7.48 -23.98
C VAL A 82 12.66 7.91 -22.84
N GLU A 83 12.98 9.21 -22.76
CA GLU A 83 13.82 9.77 -21.69
C GLU A 83 13.16 9.67 -20.32
N GLU A 84 11.85 9.87 -20.22
CA GLU A 84 11.10 9.66 -18.98
C GLU A 84 11.17 8.19 -18.55
N VAL A 85 10.95 7.24 -19.48
CA VAL A 85 11.07 5.80 -19.16
C VAL A 85 12.49 5.43 -18.71
N GLU A 86 13.54 5.94 -19.37
CA GLU A 86 14.93 5.66 -19.00
C GLU A 86 15.27 6.12 -17.57
N ASN A 87 14.66 7.21 -17.11
CA ASN A 87 14.96 7.84 -15.83
C ASN A 87 13.94 7.53 -14.73
N MET A 88 12.84 6.87 -15.05
CA MET A 88 11.74 6.64 -14.11
C MET A 88 12.16 5.83 -12.88
N ASP A 89 11.49 6.02 -11.76
CA ASP A 89 11.56 5.11 -10.61
C ASP A 89 10.22 4.39 -10.35
N ALA A 90 10.13 3.66 -9.25
CA ALA A 90 8.92 2.94 -8.87
C ALA A 90 7.74 3.90 -8.57
N GLY A 91 8.04 5.09 -8.03
CA GLY A 91 7.05 6.11 -7.74
C GLY A 91 6.48 6.70 -9.03
N ASP A 92 7.34 6.98 -10.01
CA ASP A 92 6.91 7.40 -11.35
C ASP A 92 6.02 6.35 -12.02
N MET A 93 6.44 5.08 -11.98
CA MET A 93 5.67 3.97 -12.58
C MET A 93 4.26 3.87 -11.98
N ILE A 94 4.15 3.88 -10.66
CA ILE A 94 2.85 3.85 -9.98
C ILE A 94 2.03 5.10 -10.31
N THR A 95 2.66 6.27 -10.30
CA THR A 95 2.00 7.55 -10.61
C THR A 95 1.37 7.50 -12.00
N TRP A 96 2.13 7.05 -13.01
CA TRP A 96 1.63 6.91 -14.38
C TRP A 96 0.48 5.93 -14.49
N MET A 97 0.57 4.78 -13.81
CA MET A 97 -0.50 3.80 -13.77
C MET A 97 -1.77 4.39 -13.14
N LEU A 98 -1.68 5.00 -11.96
CA LEU A 98 -2.81 5.60 -11.25
C LEU A 98 -3.44 6.77 -12.02
N GLN A 99 -2.64 7.47 -12.84
CA GLN A 99 -3.13 8.57 -13.68
C GLN A 99 -3.76 8.11 -15.00
N SER A 100 -3.61 6.85 -15.38
CA SER A 100 -4.24 6.32 -16.59
C SER A 100 -5.76 6.26 -16.43
N GLU A 101 -6.50 6.66 -17.48
CA GLU A 101 -7.97 6.56 -17.48
C GLU A 101 -8.44 5.11 -17.28
N LEU A 102 -7.69 4.14 -17.82
CA LEU A 102 -7.98 2.73 -17.69
C LEU A 102 -7.96 2.28 -16.23
N MET A 103 -6.90 2.62 -15.48
CA MET A 103 -6.82 2.24 -14.06
C MET A 103 -7.86 2.99 -13.23
N GLN A 104 -8.05 4.29 -13.46
CA GLN A 104 -9.05 5.07 -12.72
C GLN A 104 -10.47 4.54 -12.89
N ALA A 105 -10.79 3.96 -14.05
CA ALA A 105 -12.10 3.35 -14.31
C ALA A 105 -12.32 2.04 -13.51
N GLU A 106 -11.24 1.35 -13.15
CA GLU A 106 -11.29 0.08 -12.40
C GLU A 106 -11.08 0.28 -10.89
N LEU A 107 -10.64 1.47 -10.45
CA LEU A 107 -10.50 1.76 -9.03
C LEU A 107 -11.88 1.77 -8.34
N PRO A 108 -12.00 1.10 -7.18
CA PRO A 108 -13.26 1.05 -6.42
C PRO A 108 -13.60 2.41 -5.80
N ASP A 109 -14.87 2.60 -5.42
CA ASP A 109 -15.27 3.81 -4.69
C ASP A 109 -14.84 3.74 -3.21
N PHE A 110 -13.62 4.22 -2.95
CA PHE A 110 -13.04 4.30 -1.61
C PHE A 110 -13.83 5.21 -0.64
N SER A 111 -14.78 6.04 -1.11
CA SER A 111 -15.58 6.90 -0.22
C SER A 111 -16.52 6.10 0.70
N THR A 112 -16.81 4.85 0.33
CA THR A 112 -17.64 3.92 1.11
C THR A 112 -16.82 2.95 1.95
N MET A 113 -15.48 3.04 1.89
CA MET A 113 -14.61 2.10 2.58
C MET A 113 -14.70 2.27 4.10
N GLU A 114 -14.87 1.16 4.79
CA GLU A 114 -14.75 1.08 6.24
C GLU A 114 -13.45 0.37 6.59
N ILE A 115 -12.65 0.97 7.48
CA ILE A 115 -11.39 0.38 7.97
C ILE A 115 -11.60 0.08 9.45
N GLY A 116 -11.50 -1.20 9.80
CA GLY A 116 -11.69 -1.70 11.16
C GLY A 116 -10.46 -1.56 12.04
N GLU A 117 -10.57 -2.10 13.26
CA GLU A 117 -9.45 -2.10 14.22
C GLU A 117 -8.40 -3.15 13.81
N PRO A 118 -7.10 -2.81 13.83
CA PRO A 118 -6.05 -3.76 13.48
C PRO A 118 -5.89 -4.84 14.54
N VAL A 119 -5.68 -6.08 14.09
CA VAL A 119 -5.20 -7.18 14.92
C VAL A 119 -3.69 -7.26 14.77
N ILE A 120 -2.95 -7.02 15.86
CA ILE A 120 -1.48 -6.97 15.85
C ILE A 120 -0.91 -8.18 16.57
N GLU A 121 -0.05 -8.93 15.88
CA GLU A 121 0.66 -10.11 16.40
C GLU A 121 2.18 -9.94 16.21
N GLY A 122 2.82 -9.27 17.16
CA GLY A 122 4.27 -9.06 17.11
C GLY A 122 4.67 -8.04 16.04
N GLU A 123 5.32 -8.51 14.98
CA GLU A 123 5.80 -7.71 13.85
C GLU A 123 4.85 -7.79 12.64
N GLU A 124 3.71 -8.45 12.79
CA GLU A 124 2.67 -8.57 11.76
C GLU A 124 1.37 -7.94 12.27
N ALA A 125 0.58 -7.39 11.35
CA ALA A 125 -0.74 -6.86 11.63
C ALA A 125 -1.69 -7.12 10.47
N VAL A 126 -2.96 -7.34 10.79
CA VAL A 126 -4.04 -7.45 9.82
C VAL A 126 -5.05 -6.34 10.07
N VAL A 127 -5.36 -5.58 9.02
CA VAL A 127 -6.38 -4.52 9.05
C VAL A 127 -7.58 -5.01 8.24
N PRO A 128 -8.72 -5.31 8.88
CA PRO A 128 -9.93 -5.64 8.15
C PRO A 128 -10.51 -4.40 7.49
N ILE A 129 -10.87 -4.51 6.21
CA ILE A 129 -11.55 -3.48 5.45
C ILE A 129 -12.88 -4.00 4.91
N VAL A 130 -13.82 -3.09 4.69
CA VAL A 130 -15.06 -3.35 3.95
C VAL A 130 -15.13 -2.35 2.81
N LEU A 131 -15.20 -2.84 1.58
CA LEU A 131 -15.29 -2.03 0.37
C LEU A 131 -16.38 -2.60 -0.53
N GLU A 132 -17.32 -1.74 -0.96
CA GLU A 132 -18.46 -2.14 -1.80
C GLU A 132 -19.31 -3.30 -1.23
N GLY A 133 -19.26 -3.49 0.09
CA GLY A 133 -19.97 -4.56 0.79
C GLY A 133 -19.22 -5.89 0.88
N GLU A 134 -18.01 -5.95 0.34
CA GLU A 134 -17.09 -7.09 0.46
C GLU A 134 -16.08 -6.84 1.58
N SER A 135 -15.77 -7.88 2.36
CA SER A 135 -14.80 -7.79 3.46
C SER A 135 -13.48 -8.37 3.01
N GLU A 136 -12.41 -7.61 3.18
CA GLU A 136 -11.04 -7.99 2.88
C GLU A 136 -10.14 -7.73 4.09
N GLU A 137 -8.94 -8.31 4.05
CA GLU A 137 -7.93 -8.17 5.08
C GLU A 137 -6.65 -7.68 4.41
N ILE A 138 -6.12 -6.55 4.91
CA ILE A 138 -4.83 -6.03 4.45
C ILE A 138 -3.76 -6.42 5.47
N GLU A 139 -2.73 -7.08 4.97
CA GLU A 139 -1.58 -7.52 5.77
C GLU A 139 -0.50 -6.43 5.81
N LEU A 140 0.02 -6.18 7.01
CA LEU A 140 1.12 -5.26 7.26
C LEU A 140 2.21 -5.93 8.07
N ILE A 141 3.44 -5.51 7.80
CA ILE A 141 4.64 -5.94 8.51
C ILE A 141 5.35 -4.74 9.14
N LEU A 142 5.98 -4.94 10.29
CA LEU A 142 6.74 -3.91 11.00
C LEU A 142 8.20 -3.97 10.56
N GLU A 143 8.62 -3.06 9.68
CA GLU A 143 9.99 -2.94 9.21
C GLU A 143 10.67 -1.71 9.81
N ASN A 144 11.83 -1.89 10.46
CA ASN A 144 12.62 -0.78 11.01
C ASN A 144 11.84 0.16 11.96
N GLY A 145 10.79 -0.36 12.61
CA GLY A 145 9.92 0.42 13.50
C GLY A 145 8.77 1.14 12.82
N GLU A 146 8.54 0.91 11.52
CA GLU A 146 7.43 1.46 10.74
C GLU A 146 6.57 0.34 10.17
N TRP A 147 5.25 0.48 10.21
CA TRP A 147 4.35 -0.45 9.55
C TRP A 147 4.36 -0.22 8.04
N LYS A 148 4.43 -1.29 7.27
CA LYS A 148 4.45 -1.32 5.81
C LYS A 148 3.44 -2.33 5.28
N LEU A 149 2.90 -2.11 4.10
CA LEU A 149 2.04 -3.06 3.41
C LEU A 149 2.89 -4.28 2.98
N GLY A 150 2.48 -5.48 3.40
CA GLY A 150 3.22 -6.73 3.18
C GLY A 150 3.30 -7.09 1.71
N GLU A 151 2.13 -7.34 1.10
CA GLU A 151 1.96 -7.41 -0.35
C GLU A 151 1.24 -6.14 -0.84
N MET A 152 1.57 -5.69 -2.05
CA MET A 152 0.80 -4.63 -2.71
C MET A 152 -0.65 -5.12 -2.78
N MET A 153 -1.59 -4.38 -2.18
CA MET A 153 -3.02 -4.69 -2.21
C MET A 153 -3.36 -5.18 -3.61
N GLY A 154 -3.92 -6.39 -3.73
CA GLY A 154 -4.08 -7.14 -4.98
C GLY A 154 -5.01 -6.46 -5.99
N MET A 155 -4.59 -5.30 -6.48
CA MET A 155 -5.05 -4.63 -7.70
C MET A 155 -4.50 -5.38 -8.91
#